data_AF-A0A1W9RCH8-F1
#
_entry.id   AF-A0A1W9RCH8-F1
#
_cell.length_a   1.000
_cell.length_b   1.000
_cell.length_c   1.000
_cell.angle_alpha   90.00
_cell.angle_beta   90.00
_cell.angle_gamma   90.00
#
_symmetry.space_group_name_H-M   'P 1'
#
loop_
_entity.id
_entity.type
_entity.pdbx_description
1 polymer ?
#
loop_
_entity_poly.entity_id
_entity_poly.type
_entity_poly.pdbx_seq_one_letter_code
_entity_poly.pdbx_strand_id
1 'polypeptide(L)'
;MMSKSKAEKNKQNLKGANLQGADFTGTNLMQANLRGANLMQANLNEAKLNGAKLIRADLTGADLTGTDLTGTDLTEAKLTDTNFTRAILIEAKLIRADLTGTNFTRANLMWVNLTLADLTGAIFTETKLMQAILIETNFTRANLMQTKLTEADLTRANLMRANLTLADLTGANLTEANLMQANLIETNLTRTNLTRTNLTGVELTRAIFMRANLTGAKFIGANLTETDFTMANLTKADFTGAKLIGADLTDINLQGANLMWA
;
A
#
# COMPACT_ATOMS: atom_id res chain seq x y z
N MET A 1 2.95 -30.99 -39.01
CA MET A 1 3.79 -29.86 -38.57
C MET A 1 3.07 -29.11 -37.46
N MET A 2 3.53 -29.21 -36.20
CA MET A 2 3.06 -28.30 -35.15
C MET A 2 3.48 -26.87 -35.53
N SER A 3 2.55 -25.93 -35.60
CA SER A 3 2.86 -24.52 -35.91
C SER A 3 3.83 -23.97 -34.85
N LYS A 4 4.77 -23.10 -35.25
CA LYS A 4 5.68 -22.40 -34.32
C LYS A 4 4.93 -21.77 -33.13
N SER A 5 3.70 -21.31 -33.36
CA SER A 5 2.74 -20.82 -32.35
C SER A 5 2.39 -21.84 -31.26
N LYS A 6 2.30 -23.14 -31.57
CA LYS A 6 2.00 -24.21 -30.58
C LYS A 6 3.24 -24.61 -29.77
N ALA A 7 4.43 -24.48 -30.35
CA ALA A 7 5.71 -24.76 -29.68
C ALA A 7 6.14 -23.60 -28.75
N GLU A 8 5.87 -22.35 -29.11
CA GLU A 8 6.06 -21.19 -28.20
C GLU A 8 5.04 -21.21 -27.06
N LYS A 9 3.77 -21.59 -27.32
CA LYS A 9 2.74 -21.77 -26.28
C LYS A 9 3.08 -22.86 -25.24
N ASN A 10 3.89 -23.86 -25.60
CA ASN A 10 4.31 -24.92 -24.69
C ASN A 10 5.54 -24.56 -23.85
N LYS A 11 6.32 -23.54 -24.23
CA LYS A 11 7.62 -23.27 -23.60
C LYS A 11 7.58 -22.63 -22.21
N GLN A 12 6.44 -22.14 -21.75
CA GLN A 12 6.34 -21.48 -20.44
C GLN A 12 5.08 -21.89 -19.64
N ASN A 13 4.61 -23.13 -19.85
CA ASN A 13 3.63 -23.72 -18.95
C ASN A 13 4.34 -24.39 -17.78
N LEU A 14 4.48 -23.64 -16.69
CA LEU A 14 5.09 -24.05 -15.42
C LEU A 14 4.03 -24.17 -14.32
N LYS A 15 2.76 -24.39 -14.71
CA LYS A 15 1.63 -24.50 -13.79
C LYS A 15 1.88 -25.64 -12.80
N GLY A 16 1.83 -25.33 -11.50
CA GLY A 16 2.04 -26.31 -10.44
C GLY A 16 3.44 -26.91 -10.38
N ALA A 17 4.41 -26.36 -11.14
CA ALA A 17 5.77 -26.87 -11.13
C ALA A 17 6.42 -26.64 -9.75
N ASN A 18 7.27 -27.56 -9.32
CA ASN A 18 8.15 -27.34 -8.18
C ASN A 18 9.45 -26.70 -8.68
N LEU A 19 9.62 -25.43 -8.35
CA LEU A 19 10.73 -24.55 -8.74
C LEU A 19 11.36 -23.90 -7.49
N GLN A 20 11.20 -24.55 -6.34
CA GLN A 20 11.76 -24.08 -5.08
C GLN A 20 13.28 -23.91 -5.18
N GLY A 21 13.78 -22.75 -4.79
CA GLY A 21 15.22 -22.42 -4.83
C GLY A 21 15.81 -22.33 -6.24
N ALA A 22 15.00 -22.37 -7.30
CA ALA A 22 15.49 -22.28 -8.66
C ALA A 22 16.08 -20.90 -8.96
N ASP A 23 17.11 -20.86 -9.78
CA ASP A 23 17.71 -19.62 -10.27
C ASP A 23 17.11 -19.25 -11.63
N PHE A 24 16.41 -18.12 -11.64
CA PHE A 24 15.76 -17.49 -12.79
C PHE A 24 16.32 -16.08 -13.04
N THR A 25 17.51 -15.76 -12.52
CA THR A 25 18.13 -14.44 -12.67
C THR A 25 18.14 -14.00 -14.14
N GLY A 26 17.58 -12.82 -14.43
CA GLY A 26 17.53 -12.22 -15.78
C GLY A 26 16.72 -13.00 -16.82
N THR A 27 16.03 -14.08 -16.43
CA THR A 27 15.31 -14.93 -17.39
C THR A 27 14.07 -14.23 -17.96
N ASN A 28 13.70 -14.61 -19.18
CA ASN A 28 12.46 -14.15 -19.81
C ASN A 28 11.33 -15.15 -19.55
N LEU A 29 10.41 -14.77 -18.67
CA LEU A 29 9.19 -15.49 -18.29
C LEU A 29 7.93 -14.65 -18.64
N MET A 30 8.01 -13.76 -19.63
CA MET A 30 6.90 -12.93 -20.05
C MET A 30 5.71 -13.81 -20.47
N GLN A 31 4.53 -13.53 -19.93
CA GLN A 31 3.30 -14.29 -20.15
C GLN A 31 3.36 -15.78 -19.74
N ALA A 32 4.37 -16.18 -18.96
CA ALA A 32 4.47 -17.54 -18.44
C ALA A 32 3.24 -17.90 -17.59
N ASN A 33 2.83 -19.16 -17.66
CA ASN A 33 1.82 -19.71 -16.77
C ASN A 33 2.49 -20.41 -15.59
N LEU A 34 2.59 -19.72 -14.47
CA LEU A 34 3.17 -20.16 -13.20
C LEU A 34 2.07 -20.39 -12.14
N ARG A 35 0.81 -20.53 -12.56
CA ARG A 35 -0.32 -20.69 -11.64
C ARG A 35 -0.07 -21.86 -10.68
N GLY A 36 -0.12 -21.59 -9.38
CA GLY A 36 0.10 -22.61 -8.35
C GLY A 36 1.50 -23.21 -8.30
N ALA A 37 2.48 -22.63 -9.00
CA ALA A 37 3.86 -23.09 -8.92
C ALA A 37 4.44 -22.84 -7.52
N ASN A 38 5.32 -23.74 -7.08
CA ASN A 38 6.15 -23.52 -5.90
C ASN A 38 7.45 -22.84 -6.34
N LEU A 39 7.61 -21.58 -6.00
CA LEU A 39 8.78 -20.71 -6.25
C LEU A 39 9.39 -20.24 -4.92
N MET A 40 9.14 -20.96 -3.81
CA MET A 40 9.69 -20.61 -2.52
C MET A 40 11.21 -20.47 -2.62
N GLN A 41 11.76 -19.39 -2.06
CA GLN A 41 13.21 -19.11 -2.08
C GLN A 41 13.84 -19.06 -3.48
N ALA A 42 13.06 -18.97 -4.56
CA ALA A 42 13.60 -18.85 -5.91
C ALA A 42 14.27 -17.48 -6.10
N ASN A 43 15.33 -17.43 -6.90
CA ASN A 43 15.96 -16.20 -7.30
C ASN A 43 15.41 -15.74 -8.66
N LEU A 44 14.63 -14.67 -8.67
CA LEU A 44 14.00 -14.07 -9.86
C LEU A 44 14.54 -12.65 -10.12
N ASN A 45 15.70 -12.33 -9.57
CA ASN A 45 16.34 -11.04 -9.69
C ASN A 45 16.47 -10.64 -11.18
N GLU A 46 16.03 -9.43 -11.52
CA GLU A 46 16.03 -8.87 -12.88
C GLU A 46 15.28 -9.71 -13.94
N ALA A 47 14.50 -10.72 -13.54
CA ALA A 47 13.69 -11.49 -14.49
C ALA A 47 12.58 -10.63 -15.11
N LYS A 48 12.12 -11.04 -16.30
CA LYS A 48 10.99 -10.41 -17.01
C LYS A 48 9.76 -11.28 -16.87
N LEU A 49 8.79 -10.83 -16.09
CA LEU A 49 7.54 -11.53 -15.81
C LEU A 49 6.32 -10.78 -16.36
N ASN A 50 6.49 -9.79 -17.24
CA ASN A 50 5.38 -8.97 -17.75
C ASN A 50 4.20 -9.85 -18.22
N GLY A 51 3.02 -9.60 -17.66
CA GLY A 51 1.79 -10.35 -17.98
C GLY A 51 1.79 -11.83 -17.58
N ALA A 52 2.76 -12.32 -16.81
CA ALA A 52 2.78 -13.69 -16.32
C ALA A 52 1.63 -13.95 -15.32
N LYS A 53 1.23 -15.22 -15.25
CA LYS A 53 0.14 -15.70 -14.38
C LYS A 53 0.73 -16.46 -13.20
N LEU A 54 0.76 -15.83 -12.04
CA LEU A 54 1.25 -16.38 -10.77
C LEU A 54 0.12 -16.60 -9.74
N ILE A 55 -1.13 -16.69 -10.20
CA ILE A 55 -2.30 -16.90 -9.32
C ILE A 55 -2.06 -18.12 -8.42
N ARG A 56 -2.19 -17.93 -7.10
CA ARG A 56 -1.95 -18.96 -6.07
C ARG A 56 -0.55 -19.60 -6.09
N ALA A 57 0.43 -19.00 -6.75
CA ALA A 57 1.81 -19.44 -6.64
C ALA A 57 2.36 -19.16 -5.23
N ASP A 58 3.33 -19.96 -4.80
CA ASP A 58 4.04 -19.76 -3.55
C ASP A 58 5.42 -19.19 -3.83
N LEU A 59 5.62 -17.91 -3.54
CA LEU A 59 6.89 -17.18 -3.69
C LEU A 59 7.49 -16.83 -2.32
N THR A 60 7.13 -17.56 -1.26
CA THR A 60 7.61 -17.28 0.10
C THR A 60 9.14 -17.17 0.13
N GLY A 61 9.63 -15.99 0.54
CA GLY A 61 11.05 -15.63 0.61
C GLY A 61 11.82 -15.65 -0.71
N ALA A 62 11.14 -15.59 -1.86
CA ALA A 62 11.79 -15.41 -3.16
C ALA A 62 12.45 -14.02 -3.28
N ASP A 63 13.49 -13.92 -4.11
CA ASP A 63 14.12 -12.64 -4.47
C ASP A 63 13.59 -12.15 -5.82
N LEU A 64 12.80 -11.07 -5.81
CA LEU A 64 12.26 -10.37 -6.98
C LEU A 64 12.90 -8.98 -7.13
N THR A 65 14.14 -8.81 -6.67
CA THR A 65 14.85 -7.54 -6.80
C THR A 65 14.95 -7.13 -8.28
N GLY A 66 14.50 -5.92 -8.60
CA GLY A 66 14.58 -5.38 -9.97
C GLY A 66 13.74 -6.10 -11.03
N THR A 67 12.90 -7.07 -10.64
CA THR A 67 12.07 -7.84 -11.57
C THR A 67 10.98 -6.96 -12.20
N ASP A 68 10.71 -7.16 -13.48
CA ASP A 68 9.58 -6.54 -14.16
C ASP A 68 8.34 -7.44 -14.09
N LEU A 69 7.41 -7.07 -13.23
CA LEU A 69 6.13 -7.72 -12.94
C LEU A 69 4.94 -6.93 -13.52
N THR A 70 5.18 -6.04 -14.49
CA THR A 70 4.12 -5.20 -15.08
C THR A 70 2.96 -6.05 -15.58
N GLY A 71 1.74 -5.73 -15.14
CA GLY A 71 0.51 -6.42 -15.52
C GLY A 71 0.42 -7.90 -15.10
N THR A 72 1.27 -8.35 -14.16
CA THR A 72 1.20 -9.73 -13.64
C THR A 72 -0.05 -9.99 -12.81
N ASP A 73 -0.51 -11.24 -12.81
CA ASP A 73 -1.59 -11.69 -11.94
C ASP A 73 -1.04 -12.58 -10.81
N LEU A 74 -0.88 -11.99 -9.64
CA LEU A 74 -0.45 -12.57 -8.36
C LEU A 74 -1.64 -12.73 -7.39
N THR A 75 -2.87 -12.78 -7.91
CA THR A 75 -4.08 -12.97 -7.08
C THR A 75 -3.94 -14.22 -6.21
N GLU A 76 -4.24 -14.09 -4.91
CA GLU A 76 -4.14 -15.15 -3.91
C GLU A 76 -2.75 -15.84 -3.84
N ALA A 77 -1.69 -15.20 -4.32
CA ALA A 77 -0.32 -15.72 -4.18
C ALA A 77 0.18 -15.58 -2.73
N LYS A 78 1.06 -16.49 -2.33
CA LYS A 78 1.81 -16.39 -1.07
C LYS A 78 3.14 -15.71 -1.37
N LEU A 79 3.36 -14.56 -0.77
CA LEU A 79 4.50 -13.67 -1.00
C LEU A 79 5.15 -13.28 0.33
N THR A 80 4.93 -14.05 1.40
CA THR A 80 5.51 -13.77 2.71
C THR A 80 7.02 -13.66 2.61
N ASP A 81 7.58 -12.60 3.20
CA ASP A 81 9.03 -12.29 3.21
C ASP A 81 9.70 -12.19 1.82
N THR A 82 8.91 -12.04 0.74
CA THR A 82 9.45 -11.84 -0.60
C THR A 82 10.10 -10.46 -0.75
N ASN A 83 11.26 -10.40 -1.39
CA ASN A 83 11.98 -9.16 -1.65
C ASN A 83 11.59 -8.57 -3.02
N PHE A 84 10.85 -7.45 -3.04
CA PHE A 84 10.47 -6.69 -4.22
C PHE A 84 11.29 -5.40 -4.39
N THR A 85 12.46 -5.29 -3.77
CA THR A 85 13.27 -4.08 -3.83
C THR A 85 13.51 -3.65 -5.28
N ARG A 86 13.15 -2.42 -5.62
CA ARG A 86 13.25 -1.85 -6.99
C ARG A 86 12.47 -2.60 -8.07
N ALA A 87 11.57 -3.52 -7.73
CA ALA A 87 10.72 -4.20 -8.69
C ALA A 87 9.71 -3.26 -9.34
N ILE A 88 9.23 -3.62 -10.53
CA ILE A 88 8.20 -2.88 -11.27
C ILE A 88 6.93 -3.71 -11.27
N LEU A 89 5.90 -3.31 -10.51
CA LEU A 89 4.59 -3.96 -10.40
C LEU A 89 3.46 -3.07 -10.93
N ILE A 90 3.76 -2.27 -11.95
CA ILE A 90 2.78 -1.39 -12.57
C ILE A 90 1.59 -2.22 -13.07
N GLU A 91 0.35 -1.83 -12.72
CA GLU A 91 -0.88 -2.55 -13.09
C GLU A 91 -0.96 -4.02 -12.63
N ALA A 92 -0.08 -4.47 -11.74
CA ALA A 92 -0.13 -5.84 -11.23
C ALA A 92 -1.35 -6.07 -10.33
N LYS A 93 -1.84 -7.31 -10.31
CA LYS A 93 -2.96 -7.74 -9.46
C LYS A 93 -2.43 -8.59 -8.31
N LEU A 94 -2.56 -8.10 -7.10
CA LEU A 94 -2.18 -8.77 -5.85
C LEU A 94 -3.40 -8.93 -4.93
N ILE A 95 -4.58 -9.10 -5.52
CA ILE A 95 -5.85 -9.21 -4.79
C ILE A 95 -5.78 -10.42 -3.85
N ARG A 96 -6.06 -10.22 -2.57
CA ARG A 96 -6.00 -11.26 -1.52
C ARG A 96 -4.65 -11.99 -1.42
N ALA A 97 -3.56 -11.38 -1.89
CA ALA A 97 -2.23 -11.95 -1.71
C ALA A 97 -1.79 -11.80 -0.24
N ASP A 98 -1.03 -12.79 0.25
CA ASP A 98 -0.32 -12.68 1.53
C ASP A 98 1.05 -12.08 1.26
N LEU A 99 1.24 -10.82 1.64
CA LEU A 99 2.44 -10.01 1.46
C LEU A 99 3.07 -9.65 2.81
N THR A 100 2.82 -10.45 3.85
CA THR A 100 3.36 -10.22 5.19
C THR A 100 4.88 -10.14 5.15
N GLY A 101 5.46 -9.12 5.79
CA GLY A 101 6.92 -8.96 5.89
C GLY A 101 7.66 -8.63 4.57
N THR A 102 6.93 -8.41 3.47
CA THR A 102 7.55 -8.09 2.17
C THR A 102 8.33 -6.78 2.17
N ASN A 103 9.33 -6.70 1.28
CA ASN A 103 10.11 -5.47 1.09
C ASN A 103 9.89 -4.88 -0.31
N PHE A 104 9.18 -3.76 -0.38
CA PHE A 104 8.92 -2.97 -1.58
C PHE A 104 9.79 -1.72 -1.70
N THR A 105 10.91 -1.64 -0.97
CA THR A 105 11.76 -0.44 -0.97
C THR A 105 12.10 0.00 -2.40
N ARG A 106 11.77 1.25 -2.74
CA ARG A 106 11.97 1.85 -4.08
C ARG A 106 11.28 1.12 -5.25
N ALA A 107 10.33 0.23 -4.98
CA ALA A 107 9.54 -0.41 -6.01
C ALA A 107 8.54 0.57 -6.66
N ASN A 108 8.10 0.23 -7.86
CA ASN A 108 7.06 0.96 -8.57
C ASN A 108 5.76 0.15 -8.63
N LEU A 109 4.76 0.54 -7.84
CA LEU A 109 3.45 -0.08 -7.73
C LEU A 109 2.34 0.88 -8.20
N MET A 110 2.61 1.75 -9.18
CA MET A 110 1.58 2.61 -9.77
C MET A 110 0.43 1.77 -10.36
N TRP A 111 -0.81 2.17 -10.10
CA TRP A 111 -2.03 1.49 -10.57
C TRP A 111 -2.16 0.02 -10.13
N VAL A 112 -1.40 -0.41 -9.12
CA VAL A 112 -1.50 -1.78 -8.60
C VAL A 112 -2.87 -2.00 -7.95
N ASN A 113 -3.35 -3.24 -7.96
CA ASN A 113 -4.52 -3.65 -7.19
C ASN A 113 -4.14 -4.60 -6.05
N LEU A 114 -4.20 -4.09 -4.82
CA LEU A 114 -3.91 -4.81 -3.57
C LEU A 114 -5.18 -5.06 -2.74
N THR A 115 -6.36 -4.99 -3.36
CA THR A 115 -7.65 -5.17 -2.65
C THR A 115 -7.62 -6.43 -1.77
N LEU A 116 -7.95 -6.28 -0.49
CA LEU A 116 -7.97 -7.38 0.51
C LEU A 116 -6.61 -8.09 0.72
N ALA A 117 -5.49 -7.51 0.31
CA ALA A 117 -4.17 -8.10 0.55
C ALA A 117 -3.73 -7.89 2.02
N ASP A 118 -2.89 -8.81 2.51
CA ASP A 118 -2.25 -8.68 3.82
C ASP A 118 -0.82 -8.16 3.68
N LEU A 119 -0.58 -6.93 4.10
CA LEU A 119 0.71 -6.23 4.09
C LEU A 119 1.22 -5.99 5.52
N THR A 120 0.85 -6.85 6.47
CA THR A 120 1.31 -6.73 7.85
C THR A 120 2.83 -6.69 7.92
N GLY A 121 3.37 -5.63 8.52
CA GLY A 121 4.82 -5.43 8.68
C GLY A 121 5.61 -5.20 7.38
N ALA A 122 4.96 -5.03 6.23
CA ALA A 122 5.63 -4.80 4.96
C ALA A 122 6.36 -3.43 4.92
N ILE A 123 7.41 -3.34 4.11
CA ILE A 123 8.28 -2.16 3.99
C ILE A 123 8.05 -1.48 2.64
N PHE A 124 7.70 -0.20 2.66
CA PHE A 124 7.34 0.65 1.51
C PHE A 124 8.20 1.92 1.40
N THR A 125 9.40 1.92 2.00
CA THR A 125 10.26 3.11 2.01
C THR A 125 10.57 3.58 0.58
N GLU A 126 10.26 4.86 0.30
CA GLU A 126 10.40 5.48 -1.04
C GLU A 126 9.63 4.76 -2.18
N THR A 127 8.61 3.98 -1.85
CA THR A 127 7.81 3.23 -2.84
C THR A 127 6.78 4.12 -3.54
N LYS A 128 6.50 3.85 -4.82
CA LYS A 128 5.46 4.54 -5.59
C LYS A 128 4.17 3.73 -5.61
N LEU A 129 3.08 4.28 -5.09
CA LEU A 129 1.73 3.71 -5.03
C LEU A 129 0.68 4.70 -5.59
N MET A 130 1.08 5.60 -6.49
CA MET A 130 0.17 6.58 -7.06
C MET A 130 -1.00 5.87 -7.77
N GLN A 131 -2.22 6.32 -7.49
CA GLN A 131 -3.45 5.75 -8.03
C GLN A 131 -3.61 4.24 -7.81
N ALA A 132 -2.98 3.69 -6.77
CA ALA A 132 -3.15 2.29 -6.37
C ALA A 132 -4.55 2.03 -5.77
N ILE A 133 -5.07 0.84 -5.99
CA ILE A 133 -6.29 0.33 -5.36
C ILE A 133 -5.89 -0.47 -4.12
N LEU A 134 -6.14 0.08 -2.94
CA LEU A 134 -5.73 -0.42 -1.62
C LEU A 134 -6.96 -0.66 -0.71
N ILE A 135 -8.12 -0.93 -1.32
CA ILE A 135 -9.40 -1.11 -0.62
C ILE A 135 -9.32 -2.31 0.32
N GLU A 136 -9.73 -2.11 1.59
CA GLU A 136 -9.76 -3.15 2.63
C GLU A 136 -8.39 -3.87 2.81
N THR A 137 -7.30 -3.20 2.48
CA THR A 137 -5.94 -3.76 2.60
C THR A 137 -5.42 -3.63 4.03
N ASN A 138 -4.72 -4.66 4.51
CA ASN A 138 -4.14 -4.66 5.86
C ASN A 138 -2.69 -4.19 5.86
N PHE A 139 -2.43 -2.95 6.29
CA PHE A 139 -1.11 -2.36 6.50
C PHE A 139 -0.68 -2.33 7.98
N THR A 140 -1.22 -3.21 8.82
CA THR A 140 -0.90 -3.20 10.26
C THR A 140 0.62 -3.24 10.47
N ARG A 141 1.17 -2.27 11.20
CA ARG A 141 2.62 -2.13 11.46
C ARG A 141 3.51 -2.01 10.22
N ALA A 142 2.95 -1.74 9.04
CA ALA A 142 3.75 -1.52 7.84
C ALA A 142 4.56 -0.21 7.93
N ASN A 143 5.70 -0.17 7.25
CA ASN A 143 6.54 1.03 7.16
C ASN A 143 6.36 1.70 5.78
N LEU A 144 5.54 2.73 5.71
CA LEU A 144 5.27 3.58 4.55
C LEU A 144 6.01 4.94 4.60
N MET A 145 7.18 4.99 5.23
CA MET A 145 7.97 6.22 5.28
C MET A 145 8.31 6.72 3.87
N GLN A 146 8.05 7.99 3.59
CA GLN A 146 8.32 8.64 2.30
C GLN A 146 7.64 7.98 1.08
N THR A 147 6.63 7.14 1.29
CA THR A 147 5.86 6.51 0.21
C THR A 147 5.01 7.55 -0.53
N LYS A 148 4.88 7.38 -1.86
CA LYS A 148 4.00 8.21 -2.71
C LYS A 148 2.66 7.51 -2.92
N LEU A 149 1.62 8.00 -2.25
CA LEU A 149 0.25 7.47 -2.24
C LEU A 149 -0.75 8.46 -2.88
N THR A 150 -0.27 9.40 -3.68
CA THR A 150 -1.10 10.41 -4.36
C THR A 150 -2.26 9.76 -5.11
N GLU A 151 -3.48 10.22 -4.84
CA GLU A 151 -4.72 9.71 -5.45
C GLU A 151 -4.98 8.19 -5.26
N ALA A 152 -4.33 7.53 -4.30
CA ALA A 152 -4.60 6.12 -3.99
C ALA A 152 -5.96 5.95 -3.28
N ASP A 153 -6.59 4.81 -3.48
CA ASP A 153 -7.84 4.43 -2.79
C ASP A 153 -7.55 3.46 -1.65
N LEU A 154 -7.52 3.98 -0.43
CA LEU A 154 -7.35 3.26 0.84
C LEU A 154 -8.68 3.10 1.59
N THR A 155 -9.82 3.09 0.89
CA THR A 155 -11.13 2.92 1.54
C THR A 155 -11.12 1.67 2.43
N ARG A 156 -11.46 1.86 3.71
CA ARG A 156 -11.49 0.80 4.75
C ARG A 156 -10.16 0.06 4.97
N ALA A 157 -9.04 0.60 4.52
CA ALA A 157 -7.73 0.01 4.81
C ALA A 157 -7.44 0.05 6.31
N ASN A 158 -6.71 -0.95 6.80
CA ASN A 158 -6.26 -1.02 8.18
C ASN A 158 -4.77 -0.65 8.27
N LEU A 159 -4.47 0.57 8.69
CA LEU A 159 -3.11 1.09 8.89
C LEU A 159 -2.76 1.22 10.39
N MET A 160 -3.37 0.40 11.25
CA MET A 160 -3.11 0.44 12.69
C MET A 160 -1.60 0.29 12.97
N ARG A 161 -1.04 1.24 13.73
CA ARG A 161 0.40 1.31 14.06
C ARG A 161 1.35 1.35 12.86
N ALA A 162 0.85 1.70 11.67
CA ALA A 162 1.72 1.91 10.52
C ALA A 162 2.55 3.20 10.68
N ASN A 163 3.72 3.24 10.05
CA ASN A 163 4.54 4.43 9.96
C ASN A 163 4.38 5.07 8.58
N LEU A 164 3.81 6.27 8.51
CA LEU A 164 3.63 7.06 7.29
C LEU A 164 4.40 8.39 7.35
N THR A 165 5.43 8.48 8.19
CA THR A 165 6.26 9.69 8.31
C THR A 165 6.72 10.16 6.94
N LEU A 166 6.51 11.45 6.62
CA LEU A 166 6.88 12.07 5.34
C LEU A 166 6.22 11.45 4.08
N ALA A 167 5.19 10.61 4.24
CA ALA A 167 4.43 10.09 3.11
C ALA A 167 3.62 11.20 2.42
N ASP A 168 3.35 11.00 1.14
CA ASP A 168 2.51 11.90 0.34
C ASP A 168 1.20 11.20 -0.03
N LEU A 169 0.12 11.58 0.66
CA LEU A 169 -1.23 11.09 0.41
C LEU A 169 -2.09 12.14 -0.31
N THR A 170 -1.52 13.10 -1.02
CA THR A 170 -2.30 14.17 -1.67
C THR A 170 -3.45 13.60 -2.50
N GLY A 171 -4.68 14.02 -2.21
CA GLY A 171 -5.89 13.57 -2.92
C GLY A 171 -6.30 12.10 -2.69
N ALA A 172 -5.64 11.37 -1.78
CA ALA A 172 -5.98 9.98 -1.50
C ALA A 172 -7.34 9.85 -0.79
N ASN A 173 -8.01 8.70 -0.98
CA ASN A 173 -9.25 8.36 -0.31
C ASN A 173 -8.97 7.38 0.84
N LEU A 174 -9.19 7.82 2.08
CA LEU A 174 -9.06 7.03 3.31
C LEU A 174 -10.42 6.87 4.01
N THR A 175 -11.54 6.95 3.28
CA THR A 175 -12.88 6.81 3.87
C THR A 175 -12.98 5.52 4.71
N GLU A 176 -13.43 5.66 5.95
CA GLU A 176 -13.57 4.56 6.92
C GLU A 176 -12.28 3.77 7.21
N ALA A 177 -11.10 4.31 6.88
CA ALA A 177 -9.83 3.66 7.20
C ALA A 177 -9.53 3.70 8.71
N ASN A 178 -8.71 2.75 9.17
CA ASN A 178 -8.25 2.67 10.56
C ASN A 178 -6.77 3.04 10.66
N LEU A 179 -6.45 4.19 11.23
CA LEU A 179 -5.09 4.68 11.49
C LEU A 179 -4.77 4.78 12.99
N MET A 180 -5.47 3.99 13.81
CA MET A 180 -5.25 4.02 15.26
C MET A 180 -3.78 3.78 15.60
N GLN A 181 -3.21 4.67 16.42
CA GLN A 181 -1.80 4.63 16.85
C GLN A 181 -0.78 4.66 15.70
N ALA A 182 -1.15 5.09 14.50
CA ALA A 182 -0.21 5.28 13.40
C ALA A 182 0.66 6.52 13.63
N ASN A 183 1.81 6.56 12.95
CA ASN A 183 2.68 7.73 12.90
C ASN A 183 2.55 8.43 11.54
N LEU A 184 2.08 9.68 11.55
CA LEU A 184 1.87 10.53 10.39
C LEU A 184 2.59 11.88 10.54
N ILE A 185 3.76 11.88 11.20
CA ILE A 185 4.59 13.08 11.34
C ILE A 185 5.00 13.59 9.95
N GLU A 186 4.78 14.89 9.72
CA GLU A 186 5.13 15.58 8.46
C GLU A 186 4.52 14.93 7.21
N THR A 187 3.42 14.20 7.36
CA THR A 187 2.70 13.57 6.24
C THR A 187 1.87 14.62 5.50
N ASN A 188 1.91 14.60 4.16
CA ASN A 188 1.07 15.44 3.33
C ASN A 188 -0.28 14.75 3.06
N LEU A 189 -1.35 15.29 3.64
CA LEU A 189 -2.74 14.83 3.52
C LEU A 189 -3.61 15.89 2.80
N THR A 190 -3.01 16.77 2.01
CA THR A 190 -3.71 17.82 1.26
C THR A 190 -4.80 17.22 0.37
N ARG A 191 -6.02 17.77 0.41
CA ARG A 191 -7.19 17.33 -0.38
C ARG A 191 -7.57 15.85 -0.18
N THR A 192 -7.16 15.22 0.90
CA THR A 192 -7.55 13.83 1.20
C THR A 192 -9.01 13.73 1.61
N ASN A 193 -9.62 12.59 1.34
CA ASN A 193 -10.91 12.23 1.93
C ASN A 193 -10.70 11.27 3.10
N LEU A 194 -10.89 11.76 4.32
CA LEU A 194 -10.75 11.05 5.58
C LEU A 194 -12.11 10.89 6.29
N THR A 195 -13.22 10.88 5.54
CA THR A 195 -14.56 10.73 6.11
C THR A 195 -14.64 9.46 6.99
N ARG A 196 -15.10 9.62 8.23
CA ARG A 196 -15.26 8.54 9.24
C ARG A 196 -13.97 7.75 9.54
N THR A 197 -12.80 8.33 9.31
CA THR A 197 -11.52 7.67 9.60
C THR A 197 -11.28 7.59 11.11
N ASN A 198 -10.74 6.47 11.57
CA ASN A 198 -10.27 6.33 12.95
C ASN A 198 -8.82 6.79 13.08
N LEU A 199 -8.60 7.95 13.71
CA LEU A 199 -7.30 8.57 13.98
C LEU A 199 -7.01 8.59 15.51
N THR A 200 -7.59 7.65 16.27
CA THR A 200 -7.42 7.59 17.73
C THR A 200 -5.94 7.34 18.09
N GLY A 201 -5.39 8.20 18.95
CA GLY A 201 -4.01 8.10 19.46
C GLY A 201 -2.93 8.21 18.37
N VAL A 202 -3.25 8.84 17.24
CA VAL A 202 -2.31 9.02 16.12
C VAL A 202 -1.31 10.14 16.42
N GLU A 203 -0.08 10.00 15.93
CA GLU A 203 0.91 11.07 15.93
C GLU A 203 0.84 11.83 14.60
N LEU A 204 0.52 13.12 14.64
CA LEU A 204 0.29 13.96 13.45
C LEU A 204 1.11 15.26 13.48
N THR A 205 2.17 15.32 14.29
CA THR A 205 2.98 16.55 14.39
C THR A 205 3.41 17.04 13.01
N ARG A 206 3.08 18.31 12.70
CA ARG A 206 3.38 18.97 11.42
C ARG A 206 2.77 18.31 10.18
N ALA A 207 1.71 17.51 10.33
CA ALA A 207 0.96 16.98 9.19
C ALA A 207 0.12 18.07 8.50
N ILE A 208 -0.08 17.93 7.19
CA ILE A 208 -0.76 18.92 6.35
C ILE A 208 -2.11 18.38 5.87
N PHE A 209 -3.22 18.89 6.39
CA PHE A 209 -4.60 18.55 6.02
C PHE A 209 -5.28 19.65 5.17
N MET A 210 -4.52 20.52 4.51
CA MET A 210 -5.08 21.61 3.73
C MET A 210 -6.16 21.12 2.75
N ARG A 211 -7.38 21.67 2.85
CA ARG A 211 -8.57 21.28 2.06
C ARG A 211 -8.99 19.81 2.17
N ALA A 212 -8.58 19.10 3.22
CA ALA A 212 -9.01 17.72 3.45
C ALA A 212 -10.48 17.67 3.92
N ASN A 213 -11.17 16.58 3.58
CA ASN A 213 -12.48 16.25 4.13
C ASN A 213 -12.35 15.26 5.29
N LEU A 214 -12.57 15.74 6.51
CA LEU A 214 -12.42 15.01 7.76
C LEU A 214 -13.78 14.78 8.45
N THR A 215 -14.87 14.77 7.67
CA THR A 215 -16.23 14.64 8.23
C THR A 215 -16.36 13.37 9.08
N GLY A 216 -16.67 13.52 10.36
CA GLY A 216 -16.83 12.40 11.30
C GLY A 216 -15.53 11.65 11.65
N ALA A 217 -14.35 12.21 11.36
CA ALA A 217 -13.08 11.62 11.74
C ALA A 217 -12.88 11.65 13.27
N LYS A 218 -12.20 10.63 13.83
CA LYS A 218 -11.98 10.49 15.27
C LYS A 218 -10.51 10.73 15.64
N PHE A 219 -10.20 11.87 16.24
CA PHE A 219 -8.87 12.27 16.71
C PHE A 219 -8.68 12.05 18.22
N ILE A 220 -9.39 11.09 18.82
CA ILE A 220 -9.39 10.90 20.28
C ILE A 220 -7.96 10.63 20.77
N GLY A 221 -7.43 11.47 21.65
CA GLY A 221 -6.06 11.33 22.17
C GLY A 221 -4.94 11.57 21.15
N ALA A 222 -5.23 12.13 19.97
CA ALA A 222 -4.25 12.37 18.91
C ALA A 222 -3.28 13.52 19.24
N ASN A 223 -2.05 13.46 18.76
CA ASN A 223 -1.11 14.58 18.81
C ASN A 223 -1.16 15.38 17.50
N LEU A 224 -1.80 16.55 17.52
CA LEU A 224 -1.99 17.46 16.38
C LEU A 224 -1.11 18.72 16.49
N THR A 225 0.04 18.61 17.16
CA THR A 225 0.94 19.75 17.33
C THR A 225 1.42 20.27 15.97
N GLU A 226 1.30 21.57 15.73
CA GLU A 226 1.72 22.25 14.49
C GLU A 226 1.08 21.69 13.20
N THR A 227 -0.10 21.05 13.28
CA THR A 227 -0.82 20.58 12.09
C THR A 227 -1.45 21.73 11.32
N ASP A 228 -1.42 21.65 9.99
CA ASP A 228 -2.13 22.60 9.11
C ASP A 228 -3.50 22.03 8.71
N PHE A 229 -4.59 22.60 9.24
CA PHE A 229 -5.97 22.27 8.83
C PHE A 229 -6.58 23.31 7.90
N THR A 230 -5.80 24.21 7.29
CA THR A 230 -6.34 25.33 6.51
C THR A 230 -7.37 24.89 5.47
N MET A 231 -8.56 25.49 5.51
CA MET A 231 -9.69 25.16 4.62
C MET A 231 -10.22 23.72 4.74
N ALA A 232 -9.89 22.99 5.80
CA ALA A 232 -10.37 21.62 6.00
C ALA A 232 -11.82 21.57 6.50
N ASN A 233 -12.54 20.51 6.12
CA ASN A 233 -13.87 20.23 6.64
C ASN A 233 -13.82 19.25 7.81
N LEU A 234 -14.01 19.75 9.02
CA LEU A 234 -13.98 19.03 10.29
C LEU A 234 -15.39 18.77 10.86
N THR A 235 -16.43 18.82 10.03
CA THR A 235 -17.82 18.58 10.44
C THR A 235 -17.95 17.26 11.21
N LYS A 236 -18.52 17.29 12.42
CA LYS A 236 -18.71 16.11 13.29
C LYS A 236 -17.42 15.37 13.68
N ALA A 237 -16.25 15.96 13.49
CA ALA A 237 -15.00 15.36 13.96
C ALA A 237 -14.96 15.32 15.49
N ASP A 238 -14.30 14.31 16.05
CA ASP A 238 -14.16 14.14 17.50
C ASP A 238 -12.71 14.35 17.93
N PHE A 239 -12.46 15.41 18.70
CA PHE A 239 -11.15 15.81 19.18
C PHE A 239 -10.94 15.51 20.67
N THR A 240 -11.76 14.66 21.29
CA THR A 240 -11.66 14.34 22.72
C THR A 240 -10.22 13.98 23.12
N GLY A 241 -9.54 14.88 23.84
CA GLY A 241 -8.14 14.68 24.26
C GLY A 241 -7.05 14.80 23.22
N ALA A 242 -7.36 15.36 22.06
CA ALA A 242 -6.34 15.72 21.10
C ALA A 242 -5.49 16.88 21.63
N LYS A 243 -4.22 16.96 21.20
CA LYS A 243 -3.32 18.09 21.47
C LYS A 243 -3.24 18.99 20.25
N LEU A 244 -3.76 20.22 20.31
CA LEU A 244 -3.81 21.16 19.17
C LEU A 244 -2.78 22.31 19.24
N ILE A 245 -1.67 22.13 19.95
CA ILE A 245 -0.68 23.19 20.17
C ILE A 245 -0.10 23.66 18.82
N GLY A 246 -0.32 24.93 18.47
CA GLY A 246 0.21 25.51 17.23
C GLY A 246 -0.47 25.04 15.94
N ALA A 247 -1.61 24.33 16.04
CA ALA A 247 -2.37 23.93 14.85
C ALA A 247 -2.96 25.15 14.12
N ASP A 248 -2.84 25.20 12.79
CA ASP A 248 -3.50 26.21 11.95
C ASP A 248 -4.93 25.77 11.65
N LEU A 249 -5.89 26.55 12.14
CA LEU A 249 -7.33 26.30 12.04
C LEU A 249 -8.03 27.34 11.15
N THR A 250 -7.29 28.00 10.24
CA THR A 250 -7.82 29.03 9.35
C THR A 250 -8.85 28.45 8.37
N ASP A 251 -10.00 29.13 8.23
CA ASP A 251 -11.09 28.79 7.28
C ASP A 251 -11.65 27.36 7.40
N ILE A 252 -11.62 26.76 8.59
CA ILE A 252 -12.18 25.42 8.82
C ILE A 252 -13.70 25.41 9.02
N ASN A 253 -14.33 24.27 8.72
CA ASN A 253 -15.72 24.00 9.11
C ASN A 253 -15.78 23.03 10.31
N LEU A 254 -16.23 23.52 11.48
CA LEU A 254 -16.34 22.75 12.73
C LEU A 254 -17.79 22.35 13.10
N GLN A 255 -18.74 22.40 12.16
CA GLN A 255 -20.14 22.14 12.50
C GLN A 255 -20.33 20.77 13.18
N GLY A 256 -20.83 20.79 14.42
CA GLY A 256 -21.09 19.58 15.20
C GLY A 256 -19.83 18.80 15.63
N ALA A 257 -18.63 19.39 15.50
CA ALA A 257 -17.40 18.79 16.02
C ALA A 257 -17.43 18.74 17.56
N ASN A 258 -16.90 17.66 18.12
CA ASN A 258 -16.70 17.52 19.56
C ASN A 258 -15.31 17.99 19.95
N LEU A 259 -15.24 19.05 20.76
CA LEU A 259 -14.00 19.67 21.24
C LEU A 259 -13.81 19.49 22.74
N MET A 260 -14.50 18.55 23.39
CA MET A 260 -14.37 18.34 24.83
C MET A 260 -12.89 18.06 25.19
N TRP A 261 -12.24 19.09 25.77
CA TRP A 261 -10.85 19.19 26.24
C TRP A 261 -9.74 18.94 25.19
N ALA A 262 -9.98 19.36 23.94
CA ALA A 262 -8.93 19.53 22.91
C ALA A 262 -8.09 20.80 23.10
#